data_AF-A0A1T5LVF2-F1
#
_entry.id   AF-A0A1T5LVF2-F1
#
_cell.length_a   1.000
_cell.length_b   1.000
_cell.length_c   1.000
_cell.angle_alpha   90.00
_cell.angle_beta   90.00
_cell.angle_gamma   90.00
#
_symmetry.space_group_name_H-M   'P 1'
#
loop_
_entity.id
_entity.type
_entity.pdbx_description
1 polymer ?
#
loop_
_entity_poly.entity_id
_entity_poly.type
_entity_poly.pdbx_seq_one_letter_code
_entity_poly.pdbx_strand_id
1 'polypeptide(L)'
;MDIAGTMAVVAGGIEAAKGLYAVKQLSENTDLHLQLATVVRSLTAAEFGLNDAQRELREMLSEIARLKAALEIKATVKKERNAYYEVDENGEPHGEPYCMRCYEVDHLLRHVARPSHSSEEGQCPACKTKYPGRTIMVLA
;
A
#
# COMPACT_ATOMS: atom_id res chain seq x y z
N MET A 1 9.91 11.91 14.95
CA MET A 1 8.54 12.20 14.45
C MET A 1 8.53 11.89 12.98
N ASP A 2 7.55 11.11 12.53
CA ASP A 2 7.28 10.95 11.11
C ASP A 2 6.44 12.12 10.58
N ILE A 3 6.27 12.18 9.27
CA ILE A 3 5.52 13.26 8.60
C ILE A 3 4.06 13.26 9.10
N ALA A 4 3.46 12.09 9.26
CA ALA A 4 2.09 11.92 9.77
C ALA A 4 1.92 12.49 11.19
N GLY A 5 2.85 12.18 12.10
CA GLY A 5 2.86 12.70 13.46
C GLY A 5 3.08 14.22 13.52
N THR A 6 3.91 14.76 12.62
CA THR A 6 4.11 16.21 12.51
C THR A 6 2.83 16.92 12.05
N MET A 7 2.12 16.35 11.07
CA MET A 7 0.83 16.89 10.59
C MET A 7 -0.26 16.82 11.66
N ALA A 8 -0.29 15.75 12.47
CA ALA A 8 -1.25 15.64 13.58
C ALA A 8 -1.04 16.74 14.64
N VAL A 9 0.23 17.08 14.95
CA VAL A 9 0.54 18.21 15.84
C VAL A 9 0.10 19.54 15.24
N VAL A 10 0.29 19.76 13.95
CA VAL A 10 -0.16 20.98 13.26
C VAL A 10 -1.69 21.08 13.26
N ALA A 11 -2.41 19.98 13.00
CA ALA A 11 -3.87 19.94 13.07
C ALA A 11 -4.37 20.33 14.48
N GLY A 12 -3.78 19.73 15.52
CA GLY A 12 -4.12 20.08 16.91
C GLY A 12 -3.81 21.54 17.27
N GLY A 13 -2.74 22.11 16.71
CA GLY A 13 -2.42 23.54 16.86
C GLY A 13 -3.44 24.46 16.18
N ILE A 14 -3.92 24.10 14.99
CA ILE A 14 -4.99 24.81 14.28
C ILE A 14 -6.30 24.76 15.07
N GLU A 15 -6.65 23.59 15.61
CA GLU A 15 -7.87 23.41 16.40
C GLU A 15 -7.80 24.16 17.73
N ALA A 16 -6.66 24.14 18.42
CA ALA A 16 -6.42 24.96 19.60
C ALA A 16 -6.55 26.46 19.30
N ALA A 17 -6.03 26.94 18.16
CA ALA A 17 -6.17 28.33 17.74
C ALA A 17 -7.63 28.71 17.46
N LYS A 18 -8.43 27.81 16.86
CA LYS A 18 -9.88 28.00 16.70
C LYS A 18 -10.65 27.94 18.02
N GLY A 19 -10.23 27.10 18.97
CA GLY A 19 -10.80 27.03 20.31
C GLY A 19 -10.58 28.33 21.10
N LEU A 20 -9.36 28.88 21.06
CA LEU A 20 -9.03 30.18 21.65
C LEU A 20 -9.85 31.33 21.02
N TYR A 21 -10.20 31.22 19.75
CA TYR A 21 -11.12 32.14 19.07
C TYR A 21 -12.56 32.04 19.62
N ALA A 22 -13.09 30.83 19.79
CA ALA A 22 -14.47 30.61 20.24
C ALA A 22 -14.73 31.19 21.64
N VAL A 23 -13.68 31.38 22.44
CA VAL A 23 -13.71 31.95 23.80
C VAL A 23 -13.69 33.50 23.79
N LYS A 24 -13.50 34.16 22.64
CA LYS A 24 -13.36 35.63 22.57
C LYS A 24 -14.71 36.35 22.69
N GLN A 25 -15.30 36.31 23.89
CA GLN A 25 -16.55 36.98 24.27
C GLN A 25 -16.41 38.50 24.57
N LEU A 26 -15.27 39.16 24.27
CA LEU A 26 -14.88 40.41 24.97
C LEU A 26 -14.54 41.63 24.10
N SER A 27 -14.81 41.63 22.79
CA SER A 27 -14.51 42.80 21.93
C SER A 27 -15.77 43.36 21.30
N GLU A 28 -16.15 44.60 21.63
CA GLU A 28 -17.22 45.34 20.92
C GLU A 28 -16.72 45.95 19.59
N ASN A 29 -15.42 45.83 19.29
CA ASN A 29 -14.82 46.38 18.08
C ASN A 29 -15.16 45.51 16.84
N THR A 30 -15.92 46.09 15.91
CA THR A 30 -16.39 45.44 14.67
C THR A 30 -15.26 45.10 13.69
N ASP A 31 -14.19 45.90 13.64
CA ASP A 31 -13.03 45.63 12.78
C ASP A 31 -12.24 44.40 13.28
N LEU A 32 -12.13 44.26 14.60
CA LEU A 32 -11.52 43.08 15.21
C LEU A 32 -12.32 41.82 14.89
N HIS A 33 -13.66 41.87 14.88
CA HIS A 33 -14.49 40.72 14.48
C HIS A 33 -14.26 40.32 13.02
N LEU A 34 -14.16 41.29 12.11
CA LEU A 34 -13.96 41.02 10.69
C LEU A 34 -12.59 40.38 10.39
N GLN A 35 -11.53 40.93 11.00
CA GLN A 35 -10.18 40.37 10.87
C GLN A 35 -10.12 38.95 11.44
N LEU A 36 -10.81 38.72 12.54
CA LEU A 36 -10.80 37.45 13.24
C LEU A 36 -11.60 36.38 12.49
N ALA A 37 -12.73 36.73 11.88
CA ALA A 37 -13.45 35.86 10.95
C ALA A 37 -12.57 35.46 9.75
N THR A 38 -11.74 36.38 9.26
CA THR A 38 -10.78 36.10 8.19
C THR A 38 -9.73 35.08 8.62
N VAL A 39 -9.22 35.19 9.85
CA VAL A 39 -8.26 34.22 10.43
C VAL A 39 -8.90 32.84 10.63
N VAL A 40 -10.12 32.77 11.14
CA VAL A 40 -10.82 31.47 11.30
C VAL A 40 -11.08 30.82 9.94
N ARG A 41 -11.45 31.62 8.93
CA ARG A 41 -11.62 31.13 7.56
C ARG A 41 -10.31 30.59 7.00
N SER A 42 -9.18 31.27 7.19
CA SER A 42 -7.89 30.79 6.70
C SER A 42 -7.43 29.52 7.43
N LEU A 43 -7.61 29.45 8.75
CA LEU A 43 -7.33 28.25 9.55
C LEU A 43 -8.21 27.07 9.12
N THR A 44 -9.47 27.32 8.78
CA THR A 44 -10.38 26.27 8.29
C THR A 44 -9.99 25.76 6.91
N ALA A 45 -9.60 26.66 6.00
CA ALA A 45 -9.05 26.24 4.72
C ALA A 45 -7.75 25.43 4.88
N ALA A 46 -6.87 25.85 5.80
CA ALA A 46 -5.64 25.13 6.10
C ALA A 46 -5.91 23.73 6.69
N GLU A 47 -6.90 23.59 7.57
CA GLU A 47 -7.30 22.30 8.14
C GLU A 47 -7.81 21.33 7.05
N PHE A 48 -8.68 21.79 6.15
CA PHE A 48 -9.16 20.97 5.04
C PHE A 48 -8.00 20.51 4.14
N GLY A 49 -7.13 21.43 3.73
CA GLY A 49 -5.96 21.08 2.92
C GLY A 49 -5.01 20.11 3.62
N LEU A 50 -4.85 20.24 4.94
CA LEU A 50 -4.03 19.33 5.74
C LEU A 50 -4.64 17.92 5.82
N ASN A 51 -5.96 17.82 6.01
CA ASN A 51 -6.67 16.54 6.03
C ASN A 51 -6.60 15.82 4.67
N ASP A 52 -6.73 16.55 3.56
CA ASP A 52 -6.57 16.00 2.23
C ASP A 52 -5.14 15.49 2.00
N ALA A 53 -4.14 16.28 2.37
CA ALA A 53 -2.73 15.88 2.28
C ALA A 53 -2.43 14.64 3.16
N GLN A 54 -3.03 14.54 4.35
CA GLN A 54 -2.88 13.35 5.20
C GLN A 54 -3.48 12.10 4.55
N ARG A 55 -4.62 12.23 3.86
CA ARG A 55 -5.24 11.11 3.15
C ARG A 55 -4.35 10.64 2.00
N GLU A 56 -3.90 11.55 1.15
CA GLU A 56 -3.03 11.23 0.01
C GLU A 56 -1.71 10.60 0.48
N LEU A 57 -1.10 11.14 1.55
CA LEU A 57 0.11 10.56 2.13
C LEU A 57 -0.10 9.12 2.62
N ARG A 58 -1.22 8.82 3.27
CA ARG A 58 -1.54 7.44 3.71
C ARG A 58 -1.71 6.49 2.53
N GLU A 59 -2.39 6.92 1.47
CA GLU A 59 -2.56 6.14 0.25
C GLU A 59 -1.21 5.85 -0.42
N MET A 60 -0.36 6.87 -0.55
CA MET A 60 1.00 6.71 -1.09
C MET A 60 1.87 5.78 -0.24
N LEU A 61 1.83 5.91 1.10
CA LEU A 61 2.60 5.02 1.99
C LEU A 61 2.14 3.56 1.90
N SER A 62 0.83 3.34 1.81
CA SER A 62 0.26 2.00 1.60
C SER A 62 0.74 1.40 0.27
N GLU A 63 0.74 2.20 -0.80
CA GLU A 63 1.20 1.75 -2.11
C GLU A 63 2.71 1.48 -2.13
N ILE A 64 3.50 2.33 -1.49
CA ILE A 64 4.94 2.10 -1.33
C ILE A 64 5.20 0.79 -0.59
N ALA A 65 4.46 0.51 0.49
CA ALA A 65 4.58 -0.76 1.21
C ALA A 65 4.23 -1.96 0.31
N ARG A 66 3.15 -1.87 -0.47
CA ARG A 66 2.75 -2.89 -1.45
C ARG A 66 3.84 -3.12 -2.51
N LEU A 67 4.38 -2.06 -3.08
CA LEU A 67 5.42 -2.13 -4.10
C LEU A 67 6.75 -2.67 -3.55
N LYS A 68 7.13 -2.30 -2.32
CA LYS A 68 8.31 -2.86 -1.65
C LYS A 68 8.17 -4.37 -1.48
N ALA A 69 7.03 -4.84 -0.97
CA ALA A 69 6.76 -6.27 -0.85
C ALA A 69 6.82 -6.98 -2.21
N ALA A 70 6.25 -6.39 -3.27
CA ALA A 70 6.33 -6.94 -4.62
C ALA A 70 7.77 -7.02 -5.17
N LEU A 71 8.61 -6.03 -4.88
CA LEU A 71 10.02 -6.01 -5.28
C LEU A 71 10.86 -7.02 -4.51
N GLU A 72 10.63 -7.18 -3.21
CA GLU A 72 11.29 -8.20 -2.39
C GLU A 72 11.01 -9.61 -2.93
N ILE A 73 9.73 -9.91 -3.22
CA ILE A 73 9.34 -11.18 -3.84
C ILE A 73 10.02 -11.36 -5.20
N LYS A 74 10.12 -10.30 -6.00
CA LYS A 74 10.77 -10.38 -7.33
C LYS A 74 12.24 -10.75 -7.25
N ALA A 75 12.93 -10.40 -6.17
CA ALA A 75 14.32 -10.76 -5.97
C ALA A 75 14.49 -12.26 -5.67
N THR A 76 13.46 -12.94 -5.16
CA THR A 76 13.54 -14.34 -4.70
C THR A 76 12.98 -15.33 -5.69
N VAL A 77 12.44 -14.89 -6.85
CA VAL A 77 11.86 -15.80 -7.84
C VAL A 77 12.36 -15.57 -9.26
N LYS A 78 12.48 -16.67 -10.00
CA LYS A 78 12.89 -16.66 -11.41
C LYS A 78 11.84 -17.37 -12.26
N LYS A 79 11.59 -16.82 -13.45
CA LYS A 79 10.70 -17.43 -14.43
C LYS A 79 11.46 -18.56 -15.13
N GLU A 80 10.91 -19.77 -15.09
CA GLU A 80 11.41 -20.92 -15.81
C GLU A 80 10.22 -21.57 -16.54
N ARG A 81 10.31 -21.70 -17.87
CA ARG A 81 9.19 -22.11 -18.73
C ARG A 81 7.97 -21.17 -18.55
N ASN A 82 6.79 -21.70 -18.16
CA ASN A 82 5.59 -20.88 -17.90
C ASN A 82 5.18 -20.83 -16.41
N ALA A 83 6.13 -21.01 -15.50
CA ALA A 83 5.92 -20.84 -14.06
C ALA A 83 7.06 -20.05 -13.43
N TYR A 84 6.85 -19.55 -12.22
CA TYR A 84 7.90 -18.95 -11.40
C TYR A 84 8.36 -19.95 -10.34
N TYR A 85 9.63 -19.88 -9.96
CA TYR A 85 10.23 -20.75 -8.95
C TYR A 85 11.07 -19.90 -8.00
N GLU A 86 11.25 -20.36 -6.77
CA GLU A 86 12.24 -19.79 -5.86
C GLU A 86 13.65 -19.96 -6.43
N VAL A 87 14.55 -19.03 -6.12
CA VAL A 87 15.97 -19.16 -6.47
C VAL A 87 16.79 -19.62 -5.27
N ASP A 88 17.74 -20.52 -5.50
CA ASP A 88 18.70 -20.96 -4.50
C ASP A 88 19.86 -19.95 -4.34
N GLU A 89 20.85 -20.29 -3.52
CA GLU A 89 22.06 -19.46 -3.30
C GLU A 89 22.90 -19.25 -4.58
N ASN A 90 22.74 -20.12 -5.58
CA ASN A 90 23.42 -20.04 -6.88
C ASN A 90 22.61 -19.26 -7.93
N GLY A 91 21.38 -18.83 -7.59
CA GLY A 91 20.47 -18.15 -8.53
C GLY A 91 19.75 -19.11 -9.49
N GLU A 92 19.74 -20.40 -9.18
CA GLU A 92 19.07 -21.45 -9.94
C GLU A 92 17.64 -21.67 -9.41
N PRO A 93 16.66 -21.86 -10.32
CA PRO A 93 15.27 -22.08 -9.93
C PRO A 93 15.10 -23.47 -9.28
N HIS A 94 14.52 -23.52 -8.08
CA HIS A 94 14.31 -24.75 -7.32
C HIS A 94 12.90 -24.82 -6.70
N GLY A 95 12.51 -26.01 -6.24
CA GLY A 95 11.27 -26.23 -5.49
C GLY A 95 10.00 -26.29 -6.35
N GLU A 96 8.87 -25.94 -5.73
CA GLU A 96 7.54 -26.03 -6.34
C GLU A 96 7.19 -24.77 -7.16
N PRO A 97 6.51 -24.93 -8.31
CA PRO A 97 6.14 -23.81 -9.17
C PRO A 97 5.05 -22.92 -8.58
N TYR A 98 5.21 -21.63 -8.78
CA TYR A 98 4.20 -20.61 -8.56
C TYR A 98 3.42 -20.27 -9.82
N CYS A 99 2.16 -19.87 -9.61
CA CYS A 99 1.27 -19.40 -10.65
C CYS A 99 1.77 -18.09 -11.28
N MET A 100 2.17 -18.17 -12.56
CA MET A 100 2.57 -17.02 -13.37
C MET A 100 1.54 -15.89 -13.39
N ARG A 101 0.24 -16.20 -13.50
CA ARG A 101 -0.80 -15.16 -13.58
C ARG A 101 -0.95 -14.39 -12.27
N CYS A 102 -1.03 -15.10 -11.13
CA CYS A 102 -1.13 -14.46 -9.82
C CYS A 102 0.10 -13.61 -9.51
N TYR A 103 1.29 -14.03 -9.94
CA TYR A 103 2.50 -13.25 -9.72
C TYR A 103 2.62 -12.04 -10.67
N GLU A 104 2.36 -12.21 -11.97
CA GLU A 104 2.50 -11.11 -12.94
C GLU A 104 1.43 -10.02 -12.79
N VAL A 105 0.24 -10.35 -12.24
CA VAL A 105 -0.86 -9.39 -12.07
C VAL A 105 -0.98 -8.91 -10.64
N ASP A 106 -1.00 -9.83 -9.68
CA ASP A 106 -1.29 -9.52 -8.29
C ASP A 106 -0.02 -9.44 -7.42
N HIS A 107 1.14 -9.81 -7.99
CA HIS A 107 2.42 -9.94 -7.28
C HIS A 107 2.35 -10.91 -6.08
N LEU A 108 1.49 -11.94 -6.19
CA LEU A 108 1.31 -12.97 -5.18
C LEU A 108 1.88 -14.30 -5.64
N LEU A 109 2.80 -14.85 -4.85
CA LEU A 109 3.28 -16.21 -5.01
C LEU A 109 2.22 -17.18 -4.50
N ARG A 110 1.70 -18.02 -5.40
CA ARG A 110 0.76 -19.09 -5.08
C ARG A 110 1.19 -20.36 -5.76
N HIS A 111 1.45 -21.41 -4.99
CA HIS A 111 1.83 -22.69 -5.55
C HIS A 111 0.74 -23.24 -6.48
N VAL A 112 1.18 -23.81 -7.59
CA VAL A 112 0.30 -24.54 -8.49
C VAL A 112 -0.01 -25.88 -7.83
N ALA A 113 -1.28 -26.10 -7.47
CA ALA A 113 -1.69 -27.35 -6.86
C ALA A 113 -1.74 -28.45 -7.93
N ARG A 114 -1.20 -29.62 -7.59
CA ARG A 114 -1.34 -30.84 -8.39
C ARG A 114 -2.33 -31.77 -7.69
N PRO A 115 -3.49 -32.08 -8.29
CA PRO A 115 -4.49 -32.92 -7.63
C PRO A 115 -4.01 -34.36 -7.42
N SER A 116 -3.02 -34.84 -8.19
CA SER A 116 -2.32 -36.11 -7.96
C SER A 116 -0.89 -36.08 -8.51
N HIS A 117 -0.01 -36.95 -7.99
CA HIS A 117 1.37 -37.09 -8.49
C HIS A 117 1.46 -37.52 -9.97
N SER A 118 0.40 -38.14 -10.50
CA SER A 118 0.28 -38.57 -11.91
C SER A 118 -0.54 -37.61 -12.78
N SER A 119 -0.94 -36.45 -12.26
CA SER A 119 -1.75 -35.49 -12.99
C SER A 119 -0.95 -34.85 -14.12
N GLU A 120 -1.45 -34.96 -15.35
CA GLU A 120 -0.89 -34.27 -16.51
C GLU A 120 -1.16 -32.75 -16.48
N GLU A 121 -1.91 -32.26 -15.49
CA GLU A 121 -2.24 -30.84 -15.31
C GLU A 121 -2.13 -30.43 -13.83
N GLY A 122 -1.54 -29.27 -13.57
CA GLY A 122 -1.70 -28.57 -12.29
C GLY A 122 -2.62 -27.38 -12.45
N GLN A 123 -3.20 -26.92 -11.35
CA GLN A 123 -4.11 -25.79 -11.33
C GLN A 123 -3.80 -24.85 -10.17
N CYS A 124 -3.78 -23.55 -10.45
CA CYS A 124 -3.73 -22.57 -9.38
C CYS A 124 -5.05 -22.60 -8.56
N PRO A 125 -5.00 -22.76 -7.23
CA PRO A 125 -6.21 -22.81 -6.42
C PRO A 125 -6.97 -21.48 -6.40
N ALA A 126 -6.28 -20.34 -6.62
CA ALA A 126 -6.87 -19.01 -6.58
C ALA A 126 -7.48 -18.59 -7.92
N CYS A 127 -6.68 -18.48 -9.00
CA CYS A 127 -7.16 -17.98 -10.29
C CYS A 127 -7.63 -19.07 -11.27
N LYS A 128 -7.54 -20.35 -10.87
CA LYS A 128 -7.96 -21.52 -11.66
C LYS A 128 -7.21 -21.73 -12.99
N THR A 129 -6.16 -20.96 -13.26
CA THR A 129 -5.28 -21.17 -14.42
C THR A 129 -4.68 -22.58 -14.38
N LYS A 130 -4.80 -23.28 -15.51
CA LYS A 130 -4.28 -24.63 -15.71
C LYS A 130 -2.87 -24.56 -16.28
N TYR A 131 -2.04 -25.52 -15.87
CA TYR A 131 -0.67 -25.66 -16.31
C TYR A 131 -0.43 -27.11 -16.75
N PRO A 132 0.09 -27.34 -17.96
CA PRO A 132 0.44 -28.69 -18.38
C PRO A 132 1.62 -29.22 -17.54
N GLY A 133 1.59 -30.51 -17.19
CA GLY A 133 2.50 -31.14 -16.22
C GLY A 133 3.99 -31.00 -16.57
N ARG A 134 4.31 -30.95 -17.86
CA ARG A 134 5.68 -30.69 -18.38
C ARG A 134 6.23 -29.30 -18.02
N THR A 135 5.36 -28.37 -17.65
CA THR A 135 5.69 -26.96 -17.40
C THR A 135 5.83 -26.62 -15.92
N ILE A 136 5.31 -27.48 -15.04
CA ILE A 136 5.23 -27.25 -13.59
C ILE A 136 6.00 -28.29 -12.79
N MET A 137 7.10 -28.81 -13.33
CA MET A 137 7.91 -29.81 -12.63
C MET A 137 8.50 -29.22 -11.36
N VAL A 138 8.57 -30.02 -10.29
CA VAL A 138 9.38 -29.66 -9.12
C VAL A 138 10.84 -29.66 -9.57
N LEU A 139 11.55 -28.57 -9.32
CA LEU A 139 12.97 -28.44 -9.63
C LEU A 139 13.77 -28.81 -8.38
N ALA A 140 14.88 -29.52 -8.61
CA ALA A 140 15.77 -30.01 -7.57
C ALA A 140 16.76 -28.92 -7.16
#